data_AF-A0A2V5MPZ2-F1
#
_entry.id   AF-A0A2V5MPZ2-F1
#
_cell.length_a   1.000
_cell.length_b   1.000
_cell.length_c   1.000
_cell.angle_alpha   90.00
_cell.angle_beta   90.00
_cell.angle_gamma   90.00
#
_symmetry.space_group_name_H-M   'P 1'
#
loop_
_entity.id
_entity.type
_entity.pdbx_description
1 polymer ?
#
loop_
_entity_poly.entity_id
_entity_poly.type
_entity_poly.pdbx_seq_one_letter_code
_entity_poly.pdbx_strand_id
1 'polypeptide(L)'
;MTDYVELPYNKKLNLLREHDISGGWPNLEHEKWCLHCGKSFNGHSVRVWKDGQEQLWLECGTPGCDGSPIDWADYPWWDEKHPQTGKRKRKDGSTRSDEGDIPF
;
A
#
# COMPACT_ATOMS: atom_id res chain seq x y z
N MET A 1 -7.53 10.34 -23.55
CA MET A 1 -6.39 9.42 -23.75
C MET A 1 -5.47 9.66 -22.57
N THR A 2 -5.24 8.63 -21.76
CA THR A 2 -4.44 8.77 -20.53
C THR A 2 -2.97 8.92 -20.91
N ASP A 3 -2.34 10.03 -20.51
CA ASP A 3 -0.94 10.30 -20.83
C ASP A 3 -0.05 9.73 -19.73
N TYR A 4 0.36 8.47 -19.90
CA TYR A 4 1.24 7.79 -18.95
C TYR A 4 2.66 8.33 -19.04
N VAL A 5 3.25 8.63 -17.88
CA VAL A 5 4.59 9.22 -17.76
C VAL A 5 5.47 8.40 -16.84
N GLU A 6 6.74 8.26 -17.21
CA GLU A 6 7.75 7.73 -16.32
C GLU A 6 8.38 8.86 -15.50
N LEU A 7 8.44 8.66 -14.19
CA LEU A 7 9.08 9.60 -13.27
C LEU A 7 10.41 9.04 -12.76
N PRO A 8 11.44 9.88 -12.60
CA PRO A 8 12.65 9.50 -11.88
C PRO A 8 12.33 8.98 -10.48
N TYR A 9 13.15 8.05 -9.98
CA TYR A 9 12.96 7.34 -8.70
C TYR A 9 12.49 8.27 -7.56
N ASN A 10 13.23 9.34 -7.29
CA ASN A 10 12.92 10.26 -6.18
C ASN A 10 11.60 11.02 -6.39
N LYS A 11 11.29 11.42 -7.62
CA LYS A 11 10.03 12.11 -7.93
C LYS A 11 8.84 11.16 -7.75
N LYS A 12 8.96 9.92 -8.23
CA LYS A 12 7.92 8.90 -8.06
C LYS A 12 7.69 8.57 -6.60
N LEU A 13 8.76 8.38 -5.83
CA LEU A 13 8.67 8.09 -4.41
C LEU A 13 8.03 9.23 -3.62
N ASN A 14 8.35 10.48 -3.93
CA ASN A 14 7.72 11.63 -3.29
C ASN A 14 6.23 11.72 -3.64
N LEU A 15 5.86 11.55 -4.91
CA LEU A 15 4.47 11.53 -5.34
C LEU A 15 3.68 10.40 -4.62
N LEU A 16 4.24 9.21 -4.52
CA LEU A 16 3.64 8.11 -3.78
C LEU A 16 3.42 8.47 -2.30
N ARG A 17 4.38 9.13 -1.65
CA ARG A 17 4.28 9.55 -0.25
C ARG A 17 3.24 10.65 -0.03
N GLU A 18 3.15 11.61 -0.96
CA GLU A 18 2.18 12.71 -0.91
C GLU A 18 0.73 12.21 -0.98
N HIS A 19 0.50 11.09 -1.67
CA HIS A 19 -0.83 10.53 -1.90
C HIS A 19 -1.13 9.27 -1.07
N ASP A 20 -0.25 8.85 -0.16
CA ASP A 20 -0.48 7.65 0.65
C ASP A 20 -1.26 7.96 1.94
N ILE A 21 -2.46 7.41 2.00
CA ILE A 21 -3.38 7.54 3.14
C ILE A 21 -3.07 6.48 4.22
N SER A 22 -2.35 5.41 3.88
CA SER A 22 -2.37 4.13 4.61
C SER A 22 -1.14 3.81 5.47
N GLY A 23 -0.07 4.61 5.43
CA GLY A 23 1.11 4.34 6.28
C GLY A 23 2.47 4.75 5.73
N GLY A 24 2.51 5.34 4.53
CA GLY A 24 3.71 5.86 3.88
C GLY A 24 4.40 4.85 2.96
N TRP A 25 5.15 5.37 2.00
CA TRP A 25 6.03 4.61 1.12
C TRP A 25 7.50 4.78 1.54
N PRO A 26 8.14 3.77 2.18
CA PRO A 26 9.53 3.91 2.61
C PRO A 26 10.49 3.95 1.40
N ASN A 27 10.22 3.17 0.36
CA ASN A 27 10.97 3.10 -0.89
C ASN A 27 10.06 2.52 -2.01
N LEU A 28 10.56 2.45 -3.25
CA LEU A 28 9.78 1.92 -4.38
C LEU A 28 9.69 0.38 -4.39
N GLU A 29 10.51 -0.31 -3.59
CA GLU A 29 10.45 -1.77 -3.42
C GLU A 29 9.36 -2.20 -2.43
N HIS A 30 8.83 -1.25 -1.66
CA HIS A 30 7.72 -1.50 -0.75
C HIS A 30 6.51 -2.02 -1.54
N GLU A 31 5.84 -3.01 -0.99
CA GLU A 31 4.66 -3.61 -1.62
C GLU A 31 3.39 -3.13 -0.92
N LYS A 32 2.36 -2.87 -1.73
CA LYS A 32 0.98 -2.68 -1.28
C LYS A 32 0.04 -3.62 -2.04
N TRP A 33 -1.17 -3.72 -1.54
CA TRP A 33 -2.26 -4.51 -2.09
C TRP A 33 -3.34 -3.60 -2.63
N CYS A 34 -3.82 -3.90 -3.83
CA CYS A 34 -4.93 -3.17 -4.43
C CYS A 34 -6.25 -3.85 -4.08
N LEU A 35 -7.21 -3.10 -3.52
CA LEU A 35 -8.56 -3.58 -3.22
C LEU A 35 -9.35 -3.88 -4.49
N HIS A 36 -9.07 -3.19 -5.60
CA HIS A 36 -9.81 -3.36 -6.86
C HIS A 36 -9.47 -4.69 -7.56
N CYS A 37 -8.17 -5.00 -7.73
CA CYS A 37 -7.75 -6.23 -8.40
C CYS A 37 -7.33 -7.37 -7.45
N GLY A 38 -7.21 -7.09 -6.15
CA GLY A 38 -6.81 -8.06 -5.13
C GLY A 38 -5.34 -8.52 -5.24
N LYS A 39 -4.51 -7.86 -6.04
CA LYS A 39 -3.10 -8.24 -6.26
C LYS A 39 -2.14 -7.31 -5.51
N SER A 40 -0.99 -7.86 -5.12
CA SER A 40 0.13 -7.06 -4.65
C SER A 40 0.86 -6.38 -5.82
N PHE A 41 1.46 -5.24 -5.53
CA PHE A 41 2.26 -4.46 -6.47
C PHE A 41 3.27 -3.62 -5.67
N ASN A 42 4.36 -3.19 -6.30
CA ASN A 42 5.36 -2.32 -5.68
C ASN A 42 5.35 -0.92 -6.29
N GLY A 43 6.06 0.01 -5.65
CA GLY A 43 6.15 1.40 -6.09
C GLY A 43 6.78 1.56 -7.48
N HIS A 44 7.65 0.63 -7.89
CA HIS A 44 8.17 0.59 -9.26
C HIS A 44 7.06 0.34 -10.29
N SER A 45 6.14 -0.57 -10.00
CA SER A 45 5.05 -0.92 -10.93
C SER A 45 3.94 0.12 -11.02
N VAL A 46 3.75 0.97 -10.00
CA VAL A 46 2.71 2.00 -9.98
C VAL A 46 2.76 2.84 -11.25
N ARG A 47 1.61 3.02 -11.89
CA ARG A 47 1.51 3.80 -13.13
C ARG A 47 1.21 5.25 -12.76
N VAL A 48 1.88 6.16 -13.44
CA VAL A 48 1.68 7.60 -13.26
C VAL A 48 1.16 8.16 -14.56
N TRP A 49 0.12 8.98 -14.50
CA TRP A 49 -0.40 9.66 -15.68
C TRP A 49 -0.67 11.13 -15.40
N LYS A 50 -0.71 11.92 -16.48
CA LYS A 50 -1.04 13.34 -16.44
C LYS A 50 -2.44 13.58 -16.96
N ASP A 51 -3.18 14.45 -16.28
CA ASP A 51 -4.44 14.96 -16.80
C ASP A 51 -4.21 16.18 -17.73
N GLY A 52 -5.31 16.73 -18.25
CA GLY A 52 -5.29 17.90 -19.13
C GLY A 52 -4.82 19.20 -18.47
N GLN A 53 -4.60 19.21 -17.15
CA GLN A 53 -4.09 20.34 -16.37
C GLN A 53 -2.65 20.11 -15.89
N GLU A 54 -1.95 19.10 -16.44
CA GLU A 54 -0.61 18.68 -16.05
C GLU A 54 -0.48 18.14 -14.62
N GLN A 55 -1.60 17.84 -13.96
CA GLN A 55 -1.58 17.23 -12.64
C GLN A 55 -1.26 15.73 -12.75
N LEU A 56 -0.43 15.24 -11.82
CA LEU A 56 0.00 13.85 -11.77
C LEU A 56 -0.98 13.02 -10.95
N TRP A 57 -1.33 11.86 -11.49
CA TRP A 57 -2.25 10.90 -10.91
C TRP A 57 -1.59 9.52 -10.82
N LEU A 58 -2.03 8.73 -9.84
CA LEU A 58 -1.48 7.43 -9.52
C LEU A 58 -2.51 6.32 -9.78
N GLU A 59 -2.06 5.26 -10.43
CA GLU A 59 -2.84 4.05 -10.72
C GLU A 59 -2.09 2.79 -10.31
N CYS A 60 -2.84 1.76 -9.97
CA CYS A 60 -2.31 0.44 -9.66
C CYS A 60 -1.38 -0.04 -10.78
N GLY A 61 -0.26 -0.65 -10.37
CA GLY A 61 0.73 -1.19 -11.30
C GLY A 61 0.31 -2.46 -12.03
N THR A 62 -0.85 -3.03 -11.69
CA THR A 62 -1.38 -4.21 -12.38
C THR A 62 -1.95 -3.80 -13.75
N PRO A 63 -1.57 -4.49 -14.84
CA PRO A 63 -2.15 -4.24 -16.17
C PRO A 63 -3.68 -4.36 -16.15
N GLY A 64 -4.36 -3.31 -16.61
CA GLY A 64 -5.82 -3.25 -16.68
C GLY A 64 -6.53 -2.90 -15.36
N CYS A 65 -5.80 -2.54 -14.31
CA CYS A 65 -6.39 -2.09 -13.03
C CYS A 65 -6.28 -0.57 -12.88
N ASP A 66 -7.41 0.10 -12.70
CA ASP A 66 -7.58 1.54 -12.45
C ASP A 66 -7.57 1.92 -10.96
N GLY A 67 -7.25 0.98 -10.06
CA GLY A 67 -7.23 1.23 -8.62
C GLY A 67 -6.29 2.36 -8.23
N SER A 68 -6.79 3.32 -7.46
CA SER A 68 -6.13 4.56 -7.08
C SER A 68 -5.58 4.48 -5.64
N PRO A 69 -4.84 5.48 -5.13
CA PRO A 69 -4.25 5.42 -3.79
C PRO A 69 -5.22 5.11 -2.64
N ILE A 70 -6.50 5.48 -2.75
CA ILE A 70 -7.53 5.13 -1.75
C ILE A 70 -7.88 3.64 -1.74
N ASP A 71 -7.61 2.95 -2.85
CA ASP A 71 -7.84 1.52 -3.05
C ASP A 71 -6.62 0.68 -2.66
N TRP A 72 -5.63 1.27 -1.96
CA TRP A 72 -4.38 0.59 -1.62
C TRP A 72 -4.26 0.34 -0.13
N ALA A 73 -3.63 -0.78 0.23
CA ALA A 73 -3.40 -1.17 1.60
C ALA A 73 -2.06 -1.87 1.81
N ASP A 74 -1.53 -1.81 3.02
CA ASP A 74 -0.27 -2.49 3.36
C ASP A 74 -0.35 -4.03 3.32
N TYR A 75 -1.56 -4.58 3.48
CA TYR A 75 -1.83 -6.01 3.43
C TYR A 75 -3.33 -6.23 3.19
N PRO A 76 -3.76 -7.43 2.75
CA PRO A 76 -5.15 -7.69 2.37
C PRO A 76 -6.05 -7.95 3.59
N TRP A 77 -6.13 -6.97 4.49
CA TRP A 77 -6.87 -7.08 5.76
C TRP A 77 -8.37 -7.35 5.57
N TRP A 78 -8.93 -7.06 4.40
CA TRP A 78 -10.32 -7.37 4.04
C TRP A 78 -10.55 -8.86 3.71
N ASP A 79 -9.50 -9.60 3.36
CA ASP A 79 -9.57 -11.02 3.06
C ASP A 79 -9.02 -11.83 4.23
N GLU A 80 -9.94 -12.32 5.07
CA GLU A 80 -9.61 -13.16 6.22
C GLU A 80 -8.96 -14.48 5.83
N LYS A 81 -9.25 -14.99 4.63
CA LYS A 81 -8.69 -16.25 4.13
C LYS A 81 -7.32 -16.03 3.51
N HIS A 82 -6.91 -14.78 3.29
CA HIS A 82 -5.61 -14.50 2.70
C HIS A 82 -4.47 -14.93 3.63
N PRO A 83 -3.47 -15.68 3.15
CA PRO A 83 -2.36 -16.17 3.97
C PRO A 83 -1.60 -15.07 4.73
N GLN A 84 -1.57 -13.85 4.19
CA GLN A 84 -0.88 -12.71 4.79
C GLN A 84 -1.64 -12.07 5.96
N THR A 85 -2.98 -12.14 5.95
CA THR A 85 -3.84 -11.62 7.03
C THR A 85 -3.65 -12.41 8.32
N GLY A 86 -3.57 -13.74 8.23
CA GLY A 86 -3.30 -14.61 9.39
C GLY A 86 -1.90 -14.44 9.98
N LYS A 87 -0.88 -14.15 9.16
CA LYS A 87 0.50 -13.94 9.62
C LYS A 87 0.64 -12.69 10.50
N ARG A 88 -0.08 -11.61 10.19
CA ARG A 88 0.01 -10.34 10.91
C ARG A 88 -0.73 -10.39 12.26
N LYS A 89 -1.89 -11.07 12.33
CA LYS A 89 -2.59 -11.34 13.62
C LYS A 89 -1.69 -12.02 14.66
N ARG A 90 -0.78 -12.91 14.24
CA ARG A 90 0.14 -13.61 15.15
C ARG A 90 1.25 -12.71 15.71
N LYS A 91 1.63 -11.63 15.01
CA LYS A 91 2.69 -10.71 15.47
C LYS A 91 2.21 -9.72 16.54
N ASP A 92 0.91 -9.42 16.58
CA ASP A 92 0.30 -8.51 17.57
C ASP A 92 -0.12 -9.23 18.88
N GLY A 93 0.08 -10.55 18.95
CA GLY A 93 -0.34 -11.41 20.07
C GLY A 93 0.78 -11.87 21.02
N SER A 94 1.95 -11.22 21.03
CA SER A 94 3.08 -11.52 21.94
C SER A 94 3.52 -10.18 22.55
N THR A 95 3.44 -9.88 23.84
CA THR A 95 3.35 -10.68 25.07
C THR A 95 2.87 -9.71 26.17
N ARG A 96 1.78 -10.00 26.88
CA ARG A 96 1.49 -9.36 28.17
C ARG A 96 1.70 -10.48 29.19
N SER A 97 2.91 -10.56 29.72
CA SER A 97 3.26 -11.56 30.73
C SER A 97 2.69 -11.16 32.09
N ASP A 98 2.25 -12.20 32.77
CA ASP A 98 1.51 -12.37 34.02
C ASP A 98 1.98 -11.66 35.30
N GLU A 99 0.98 -11.53 36.18
CA GLU A 99 0.98 -11.70 37.64
C GLU A 99 1.96 -10.87 38.51
N GLY A 100 1.40 -9.84 39.14
CA GLY A 100 1.89 -9.30 40.40
C GLY A 100 0.86 -9.57 41.50
N ASP A 101 1.11 -10.61 42.30
CA ASP A 101 0.46 -10.87 43.59
C ASP A 101 0.67 -9.67 44.54
N ILE A 102 -0.42 -9.08 45.06
CA ILE A 102 -0.36 -8.09 46.13
C ILE A 102 -1.12 -8.68 47.33
N PRO A 103 -0.44 -9.13 48.41
CA PRO A 103 -1.13 -9.43 49.64
C PRO A 103 -1.53 -8.14 50.38
N PHE A 104 -2.60 -8.27 51.15
CA PHE A 104 -3.31 -7.26 51.95
C PHE A 104 -2.42 -6.38 52.85
#